data_AF-A0AAN4WNL4-F1
#
_entry.id   AF-A0AAN4WNL4-F1
#
_cell.length_a   1.000
_cell.length_b   1.000
_cell.length_c   1.000
_cell.angle_alpha   90.00
_cell.angle_beta   90.00
_cell.angle_gamma   90.00
#
_symmetry.space_group_name_H-M   'P 1'
#
loop_
_entity.id
_entity.type
_entity.pdbx_description
1 polymer ?
#
loop_
_entity_poly.entity_id
_entity_poly.type
_entity_poly.pdbx_seq_one_letter_code
_entity_poly.pdbx_strand_id
1 'polypeptide(L)'
;MVQVKSRNADIPSSSRSSDEKASSSKKESSSASLSRDGQLKDLPSRNASSRAGQSTSAPRGRLPSGASQAPDRATPASSLLGRAAEVAGGALHLSWKTYVGVAAVAAGYGVFKQAGTAQPKPSGPGPLVDMPTLHQAKAEVMDRHAAFIPADSACHAVEPQVTSNLPNGYRGLVRRHKSEPTSLSVREGLARDVGIHTARHEFLHCFSHPNFVKGLAGSPHQNSIDEALTEYFADQFPDHPNTMTVADQPLSNGKTGVAAAAELERAVGKKTLQRAYFQGEPRAMAKVVDALVDIFPKETTPMAWISIMRFDQQPAKQALAECFIGAALLYTDRMPEEKERLVVPGHFLPLRHFADITPSQAASLRQQAEAAQARHGRIFDQAFCNFEPARQRAAMDKIAQELQAQWRPVLA
;
A
#
# COMPACT_ATOMS: atom_id res chain seq x y z
N MET A 1 25.68 7.76 -67.40
CA MET A 1 26.84 8.67 -67.59
C MET A 1 27.05 9.41 -66.28
N VAL A 2 28.13 9.28 -65.52
CA VAL A 2 29.38 8.53 -65.67
C VAL A 2 29.62 7.73 -64.38
N GLN A 3 30.07 6.50 -64.62
CA GLN A 3 30.42 5.43 -63.69
C GLN A 3 31.95 5.38 -63.61
N VAL A 4 32.54 5.14 -62.43
CA VAL A 4 33.84 4.44 -62.25
C VAL A 4 33.76 3.77 -60.87
N LYS A 5 33.38 2.48 -60.70
CA LYS A 5 34.13 1.20 -60.83
C LYS A 5 35.52 1.24 -60.18
N SER A 6 35.77 0.50 -59.08
CA SER A 6 36.36 -0.87 -59.01
C SER A 6 37.48 -0.80 -57.94
N ARG A 7 37.87 -1.78 -57.10
CA ARG A 7 37.66 -3.22 -56.90
C ARG A 7 38.36 -3.62 -55.57
N ASN A 8 37.89 -4.72 -54.94
CA ASN A 8 38.62 -5.91 -54.43
C ASN A 8 40.16 -5.85 -54.24
N ALA A 9 40.84 -6.50 -53.29
CA ALA A 9 40.51 -7.59 -52.35
C ALA A 9 41.70 -7.81 -51.35
N ASP A 10 41.52 -8.82 -50.49
CA ASP A 10 42.55 -9.71 -49.91
C ASP A 10 43.21 -9.41 -48.54
N ILE A 11 42.63 -10.07 -47.53
CA ILE A 11 43.28 -10.84 -46.44
C ILE A 11 44.47 -11.65 -47.02
N PRO A 12 45.65 -11.78 -46.37
CA PRO A 12 45.74 -12.74 -45.27
C PRO A 12 46.81 -12.61 -44.17
N SER A 13 46.39 -13.15 -43.01
CA SER A 13 47.04 -14.17 -42.18
C SER A 13 48.40 -13.94 -41.50
N SER A 14 48.41 -14.53 -40.29
CA SER A 14 49.53 -15.21 -39.62
C SER A 14 50.48 -14.29 -38.86
N SER A 15 50.94 -14.62 -37.65
CA SER A 15 50.73 -15.79 -36.80
C SER A 15 51.58 -15.62 -35.53
N ARG A 16 51.11 -16.20 -34.41
CA ARG A 16 51.88 -16.91 -33.36
C ARG A 16 52.94 -16.11 -32.59
N SER A 17 53.29 -16.40 -31.35
CA SER A 17 52.95 -17.32 -30.26
C SER A 17 53.71 -16.73 -29.03
N SER A 18 53.65 -17.13 -27.78
CA SER A 18 53.43 -18.41 -27.09
C SER A 18 53.15 -18.05 -25.61
N ASP A 19 52.26 -18.76 -24.94
CA ASP A 19 52.55 -19.72 -23.85
C ASP A 19 53.12 -19.13 -22.55
N GLU A 20 52.37 -19.28 -21.44
CA GLU A 20 52.79 -20.18 -20.36
C GLU A 20 51.61 -20.62 -19.46
N LYS A 21 51.66 -21.89 -19.06
CA LYS A 21 50.73 -22.68 -18.23
C LYS A 21 51.26 -22.80 -16.79
N ALA A 22 50.34 -22.98 -15.83
CA ALA A 22 50.29 -24.06 -14.79
C ALA A 22 49.42 -23.58 -13.59
N SER A 23 48.26 -24.16 -13.28
CA SER A 23 47.96 -25.47 -12.66
C SER A 23 48.15 -25.56 -11.13
N SER A 24 47.04 -25.61 -10.37
CA SER A 24 46.67 -26.66 -9.37
C SER A 24 45.31 -26.26 -8.76
N SER A 25 44.19 -26.95 -8.98
CA SER A 25 43.67 -28.20 -8.38
C SER A 25 43.35 -28.14 -6.87
N LYS A 26 42.04 -28.14 -6.54
CA LYS A 26 41.46 -29.08 -5.56
C LYS A 26 39.94 -29.24 -5.75
N LYS A 27 39.53 -30.51 -5.71
CA LYS A 27 38.18 -31.10 -5.81
C LYS A 27 37.50 -31.14 -4.43
N GLU A 28 36.16 -31.14 -4.44
CA GLU A 28 35.23 -32.11 -3.82
C GLU A 28 33.79 -31.58 -4.08
N SER A 29 32.93 -32.19 -4.91
CA SER A 29 32.23 -33.49 -4.88
C SER A 29 31.12 -33.64 -3.82
N SER A 30 29.86 -33.57 -4.27
CA SER A 30 28.76 -34.55 -4.07
C SER A 30 27.41 -33.84 -4.32
N SER A 31 26.70 -34.07 -5.44
CA SER A 31 25.88 -35.24 -5.82
C SER A 31 24.55 -35.34 -5.08
N ALA A 32 23.45 -34.98 -5.77
CA ALA A 32 22.19 -35.73 -5.77
C ALA A 32 21.30 -35.24 -6.94
N SER A 33 21.42 -35.98 -8.04
CA SER A 33 20.43 -36.09 -9.11
C SER A 33 19.08 -36.59 -8.58
N LEU A 34 17.97 -36.11 -9.14
CA LEU A 34 16.82 -36.96 -9.49
C LEU A 34 15.92 -36.25 -10.50
N SER A 35 15.87 -36.84 -11.71
CA SER A 35 14.98 -36.53 -12.81
C SER A 35 13.52 -36.78 -12.46
N ARG A 36 12.60 -36.02 -13.07
CA ARG A 36 11.19 -36.40 -13.17
C ARG A 36 10.59 -35.88 -14.48
N ASP A 37 10.65 -36.72 -15.50
CA ASP A 37 9.67 -36.77 -16.58
C ASP A 37 8.75 -37.97 -16.30
N GLY A 38 7.44 -37.78 -16.42
CA GLY A 38 6.47 -38.87 -16.25
C GLY A 38 5.02 -38.44 -16.10
N GLN A 39 4.32 -38.42 -17.23
CA GLN A 39 2.91 -38.82 -17.41
C GLN A 39 1.80 -38.02 -16.69
N LEU A 40 1.12 -37.17 -17.47
CA LEU A 40 -0.27 -36.78 -17.29
C LEU A 40 -1.13 -37.58 -18.28
N LYS A 41 -1.90 -38.55 -17.78
CA LYS A 41 -3.06 -39.16 -18.45
C LYS A 41 -4.16 -39.44 -17.43
N ASP A 42 -5.37 -39.05 -17.83
CA ASP A 42 -6.71 -39.59 -17.50
C ASP A 42 -7.34 -39.38 -16.10
N LEU A 43 -8.18 -38.32 -16.02
CA LEU A 43 -9.65 -38.26 -15.71
C LEU A 43 -10.22 -38.93 -14.41
N PRO A 44 -11.44 -38.57 -13.90
CA PRO A 44 -12.54 -37.83 -14.56
C PRO A 44 -13.28 -36.73 -13.75
N SER A 45 -13.99 -35.90 -14.51
CA SER A 45 -15.14 -35.09 -14.09
C SER A 45 -16.23 -35.90 -13.38
N ARG A 46 -16.84 -35.32 -12.34
CA ARG A 46 -18.17 -35.71 -11.85
C ARG A 46 -19.11 -34.50 -11.82
N ASN A 47 -20.04 -34.50 -12.75
CA ASN A 47 -21.35 -33.87 -12.62
C ASN A 47 -22.18 -34.64 -11.58
N ALA A 48 -22.94 -33.93 -10.75
CA ALA A 48 -24.15 -34.46 -10.14
C ALA A 48 -25.18 -33.34 -9.95
N SER A 49 -26.25 -33.45 -10.73
CA SER A 49 -27.49 -32.69 -10.64
C SER A 49 -28.23 -33.01 -9.34
N SER A 50 -28.84 -32.00 -8.70
CA SER A 50 -29.86 -32.20 -7.67
C SER A 50 -31.23 -31.78 -8.20
N ARG A 51 -32.14 -32.76 -8.21
CA ARG A 51 -33.53 -32.74 -8.67
C ARG A 51 -34.46 -32.16 -7.60
N ALA A 52 -35.48 -31.46 -8.06
CA ALA A 52 -36.55 -30.85 -7.29
C ALA A 52 -37.67 -31.81 -6.85
N GLY A 53 -38.42 -31.39 -5.83
CA GLY A 53 -39.76 -31.87 -5.43
C GLY A 53 -39.83 -32.24 -3.94
N GLN A 54 -40.83 -31.88 -3.14
CA GLN A 54 -42.08 -31.15 -3.30
C GLN A 54 -42.50 -30.69 -1.88
N SER A 55 -43.12 -29.52 -1.77
CA SER A 55 -43.73 -28.99 -0.54
C SER A 55 -45.22 -28.76 -0.80
N THR A 56 -46.06 -29.40 0.02
CA THR A 56 -47.47 -29.10 0.28
C THR A 56 -47.53 -28.73 1.76
N SER A 57 -48.26 -27.74 2.28
CA SER A 57 -49.51 -27.08 1.90
C SER A 57 -49.77 -25.95 2.92
N ALA A 58 -50.32 -24.82 2.48
CA ALA A 58 -50.88 -23.73 3.31
C ALA A 58 -52.37 -24.04 3.67
N PRO A 59 -53.25 -23.13 4.16
CA PRO A 59 -53.11 -21.75 4.65
C PRO A 59 -54.05 -21.36 5.86
N ARG A 60 -53.95 -20.09 6.34
CA ARG A 60 -55.02 -19.03 6.37
C ARG A 60 -55.17 -18.20 7.68
N GLY A 61 -55.17 -16.88 7.46
CA GLY A 61 -56.10 -15.90 8.04
C GLY A 61 -55.49 -14.92 9.06
N ARG A 62 -55.84 -13.64 9.16
CA ARG A 62 -56.63 -12.64 8.40
C ARG A 62 -56.45 -11.31 9.18
N LEU A 63 -56.29 -10.16 8.53
CA LEU A 63 -56.32 -8.81 9.15
C LEU A 63 -57.75 -8.38 9.53
N PRO A 64 -57.92 -7.32 10.35
CA PRO A 64 -58.45 -6.08 9.75
C PRO A 64 -57.91 -4.75 10.32
N SER A 65 -58.29 -3.69 9.61
CA SER A 65 -57.93 -2.27 9.66
C SER A 65 -58.90 -1.45 10.53
N GLY A 66 -58.52 -0.21 10.93
CA GLY A 66 -59.43 0.78 11.52
C GLY A 66 -58.75 2.12 11.85
N ALA A 67 -59.36 3.23 11.42
CA ALA A 67 -58.81 4.60 11.36
C ALA A 67 -59.50 5.58 12.35
N SER A 68 -58.97 6.83 12.37
CA SER A 68 -59.56 8.13 12.79
C SER A 68 -59.30 8.68 14.20
N GLN A 69 -58.51 9.78 14.29
CA GLN A 69 -58.93 11.19 14.48
C GLN A 69 -57.88 12.03 15.26
N ALA A 70 -57.54 13.21 14.72
CA ALA A 70 -56.90 14.37 15.38
C ALA A 70 -57.99 15.47 15.57
N PRO A 71 -57.85 16.51 16.43
CA PRO A 71 -56.83 17.58 16.38
C PRO A 71 -56.26 17.91 17.80
N ASP A 72 -55.29 18.79 18.07
CA ASP A 72 -55.07 20.15 17.58
C ASP A 72 -53.70 20.70 18.09
N ARG A 73 -53.20 21.71 17.37
CA ARG A 73 -52.21 22.76 17.75
C ARG A 73 -50.67 22.57 17.70
N ALA A 74 -50.12 23.31 16.72
CA ALA A 74 -48.91 24.15 16.71
C ALA A 74 -47.52 23.51 16.46
N THR A 75 -47.07 23.66 15.20
CA THR A 75 -45.72 23.49 14.66
C THR A 75 -44.73 24.55 15.23
N PRO A 76 -43.40 24.30 15.21
CA PRO A 76 -42.64 24.57 13.97
C PRO A 76 -41.56 23.52 13.60
N ALA A 77 -41.56 23.22 12.30
CA ALA A 77 -40.47 22.80 11.42
C ALA A 77 -39.21 22.16 12.05
N SER A 78 -39.19 20.84 12.21
CA SER A 78 -37.96 20.03 12.25
C SER A 78 -38.25 18.53 12.09
N SER A 79 -38.82 18.11 10.97
CA SER A 79 -38.99 16.67 10.68
C SER A 79 -39.14 16.35 9.19
N LEU A 80 -38.14 16.75 8.40
CA LEU A 80 -37.86 16.16 7.08
C LEU A 80 -36.34 15.93 6.91
N LEU A 81 -35.71 15.39 7.97
CA LEU A 81 -34.32 14.89 7.98
C LEU A 81 -34.27 13.52 8.69
N GLY A 82 -35.22 12.65 8.31
CA GLY A 82 -35.29 11.28 8.80
C GLY A 82 -35.44 10.34 7.62
N ARG A 83 -34.30 9.88 7.08
CA ARG A 83 -34.06 8.72 6.17
C ARG A 83 -33.12 8.98 4.98
N ALA A 84 -32.00 9.65 5.22
CA ALA A 84 -30.82 9.55 4.35
C ALA A 84 -29.52 9.82 5.15
N ALA A 85 -29.39 9.16 6.31
CA ALA A 85 -28.22 9.25 7.18
C ALA A 85 -27.74 7.84 7.57
N GLU A 86 -27.52 6.99 6.58
CA GLU A 86 -26.66 5.83 6.67
C GLU A 86 -25.82 5.82 5.39
N VAL A 87 -24.50 5.62 5.53
CA VAL A 87 -23.47 5.65 4.45
C VAL A 87 -22.96 7.05 4.03
N ALA A 88 -22.52 7.90 4.96
CA ALA A 88 -21.64 9.05 4.62
C ALA A 88 -20.89 9.74 5.80
N GLY A 89 -20.81 9.16 7.00
CA GLY A 89 -20.28 9.87 8.17
C GLY A 89 -19.37 9.00 9.03
N GLY A 90 -18.05 9.05 8.78
CA GLY A 90 -17.08 8.30 9.58
C GLY A 90 -15.63 8.61 9.25
N ALA A 91 -15.24 9.89 9.20
CA ALA A 91 -13.82 10.28 9.17
C ALA A 91 -13.51 11.72 9.64
N LEU A 92 -14.44 12.40 10.33
CA LEU A 92 -14.24 13.79 10.76
C LEU A 92 -14.88 14.02 12.13
N HIS A 93 -14.21 13.57 13.21
CA HIS A 93 -14.08 14.25 14.51
C HIS A 93 -13.41 13.34 15.56
N LEU A 94 -12.68 13.98 16.49
CA LEU A 94 -11.90 13.48 17.65
C LEU A 94 -10.41 13.19 17.37
N SER A 95 -9.43 13.72 18.12
CA SER A 95 -9.49 14.53 19.34
C SER A 95 -8.18 15.28 19.59
N TRP A 96 -8.33 16.58 19.85
CA TRP A 96 -7.36 17.50 20.43
C TRP A 96 -7.00 17.07 21.87
N LYS A 97 -5.70 17.14 22.21
CA LYS A 97 -5.02 16.90 23.52
C LYS A 97 -4.43 15.49 23.71
N THR A 98 -3.11 15.37 23.53
CA THR A 98 -2.14 15.26 24.64
C THR A 98 -0.69 15.30 24.14
N TYR A 99 0.07 16.18 24.81
CA TYR A 99 1.48 16.08 25.23
C TYR A 99 2.68 16.17 24.24
N VAL A 100 3.33 17.33 24.40
CA VAL A 100 4.74 17.70 24.32
C VAL A 100 5.71 16.51 24.45
N GLY A 101 6.56 16.30 23.43
CA GLY A 101 7.69 15.37 23.56
C GLY A 101 8.34 14.81 22.28
N VAL A 102 8.29 15.46 21.11
CA VAL A 102 9.06 15.01 19.93
C VAL A 102 9.64 16.21 19.18
N ALA A 103 10.63 16.89 19.76
CA ALA A 103 11.23 18.10 19.17
C ALA A 103 12.54 17.85 18.39
N ALA A 104 13.11 16.64 18.35
CA ALA A 104 14.45 16.44 17.79
C ALA A 104 14.51 15.93 16.34
N VAL A 105 13.46 15.24 15.83
CA VAL A 105 13.51 14.63 14.47
C VAL A 105 12.64 15.39 13.45
N ALA A 106 11.71 16.23 13.90
CA ALA A 106 10.92 17.12 13.04
C ALA A 106 11.62 18.46 12.72
N ALA A 107 12.66 18.83 13.48
CA ALA A 107 13.34 20.12 13.35
C ALA A 107 14.06 20.29 11.99
N GLY A 108 14.51 19.20 11.35
CA GLY A 108 15.16 19.29 10.04
C GLY A 108 14.21 19.59 8.88
N TYR A 109 12.96 19.11 8.93
CA TYR A 109 12.00 19.25 7.83
C TYR A 109 11.02 20.42 8.05
N GLY A 110 10.64 20.68 9.31
CA GLY A 110 9.80 21.83 9.67
C GLY A 110 10.48 23.18 9.43
N VAL A 111 11.82 23.25 9.58
CA VAL A 111 12.60 24.47 9.30
C VAL A 111 12.64 24.80 7.79
N PHE A 112 12.48 23.81 6.90
CA PHE A 112 12.39 24.05 5.45
C PHE A 112 11.01 24.56 4.99
N LYS A 113 9.90 24.17 5.64
CA LYS A 113 8.57 24.75 5.34
C LYS A 113 8.44 26.21 5.81
N GLN A 114 9.34 26.71 6.67
CA GLN A 114 9.23 28.02 7.31
C GLN A 114 10.24 29.08 6.82
N ALA A 115 11.09 28.76 5.84
CA ALA A 115 12.13 29.65 5.32
C ALA A 115 11.89 30.06 3.85
N GLY A 116 10.65 30.40 3.50
CA GLY A 116 10.36 31.19 2.30
C GLY A 116 10.17 32.65 2.73
N THR A 117 11.02 33.57 2.25
CA THR A 117 10.78 35.01 2.38
C THR A 117 9.37 35.32 1.88
N ALA A 118 8.48 35.78 2.77
CA ALA A 118 7.12 36.15 2.42
C ALA A 118 7.17 37.27 1.37
N GLN A 119 6.99 36.91 0.09
CA GLN A 119 6.74 37.91 -0.93
C GLN A 119 5.36 38.54 -0.67
N PRO A 120 5.22 39.86 -0.85
CA PRO A 120 3.93 40.52 -0.70
C PRO A 120 2.91 39.88 -1.64
N LYS A 121 1.82 39.35 -1.09
CA LYS A 121 0.71 38.80 -1.88
C LYS A 121 0.14 39.91 -2.75
N PRO A 122 0.09 39.76 -4.08
CA PRO A 122 -0.61 40.71 -4.94
C PRO A 122 -2.09 40.71 -4.59
N SER A 123 -2.65 41.91 -4.45
CA SER A 123 -4.06 42.15 -4.18
C SER A 123 -4.87 42.04 -5.48
N GLY A 124 -5.36 40.82 -5.75
CA GLY A 124 -6.29 40.45 -6.83
C GLY A 124 -6.40 38.92 -6.91
N PRO A 125 -7.47 38.34 -7.51
CA PRO A 125 -7.44 36.91 -7.81
C PRO A 125 -6.28 36.68 -8.80
N GLY A 126 -5.23 36.01 -8.33
CA GLY A 126 -4.12 35.61 -9.18
C GLY A 126 -4.58 34.71 -10.33
N PRO A 127 -3.70 34.40 -11.30
CA PRO A 127 -4.05 33.49 -12.38
C PRO A 127 -4.55 32.16 -11.81
N LEU A 128 -5.52 31.55 -12.49
CA LEU A 128 -6.04 30.23 -12.17
C LEU A 128 -5.24 29.15 -12.90
N VAL A 129 -5.36 27.91 -12.45
CA VAL A 129 -4.80 26.74 -13.15
C VAL A 129 -5.44 26.56 -14.52
N ASP A 130 -4.60 26.24 -15.50
CA ASP A 130 -4.97 26.04 -16.90
C ASP A 130 -4.11 24.94 -17.55
N MET A 131 -4.35 24.65 -18.83
CA MET A 131 -3.59 23.64 -19.56
C MET A 131 -2.07 23.95 -19.65
N PRO A 132 -1.63 25.20 -19.94
CA PRO A 132 -0.23 25.58 -19.82
C PRO A 132 0.40 25.23 -18.46
N THR A 133 -0.33 25.42 -17.35
CA THR A 133 0.14 25.06 -16.00
C THR A 133 0.37 23.55 -15.88
N LEU A 134 -0.51 22.72 -16.43
CA LEU A 134 -0.35 21.26 -16.47
C LEU A 134 0.84 20.83 -17.35
N HIS A 135 1.02 21.44 -18.51
CA HIS A 135 2.17 21.16 -19.38
C HIS A 135 3.50 21.55 -18.72
N GLN A 136 3.54 22.69 -18.02
CA GLN A 136 4.69 23.08 -17.21
C GLN A 136 5.00 22.04 -16.13
N ALA A 137 3.99 21.63 -15.35
CA ALA A 137 4.17 20.64 -14.30
C ALA A 137 4.71 19.30 -14.84
N LYS A 138 4.17 18.81 -15.97
CA LYS A 138 4.69 17.61 -16.64
C LYS A 138 6.16 17.78 -17.04
N ALA A 139 6.49 18.91 -17.66
CA ALA A 139 7.86 19.19 -18.11
C ALA A 139 8.84 19.23 -16.93
N GLU A 140 8.48 19.84 -15.81
CA GLU A 140 9.31 19.90 -14.60
C GLU A 140 9.49 18.51 -13.95
N VAL A 141 8.41 17.72 -13.85
CA VAL A 141 8.51 16.33 -13.36
C VAL A 141 9.43 15.51 -14.25
N MET A 142 9.31 15.65 -15.56
CA MET A 142 10.20 14.97 -16.51
C MET A 142 11.64 15.46 -16.38
N ASP A 143 11.90 16.77 -16.30
CA ASP A 143 13.26 17.31 -16.14
C ASP A 143 13.95 16.73 -14.88
N ARG A 144 13.21 16.65 -13.77
CA ARG A 144 13.75 16.15 -12.50
C ARG A 144 13.91 14.63 -12.44
N HIS A 145 13.01 13.87 -13.06
CA HIS A 145 12.90 12.41 -12.86
C HIS A 145 13.05 11.57 -14.14
N ALA A 146 13.31 12.16 -15.31
CA ALA A 146 13.39 11.45 -16.61
C ALA A 146 14.34 10.25 -16.59
N ALA A 147 15.46 10.34 -15.87
CA ALA A 147 16.42 9.23 -15.76
C ALA A 147 15.82 7.96 -15.12
N PHE A 148 14.70 8.10 -14.41
CA PHE A 148 14.00 7.00 -13.74
C PHE A 148 12.64 6.66 -14.37
N ILE A 149 12.05 7.55 -15.17
CA ILE A 149 10.76 7.31 -15.82
C ILE A 149 10.99 6.56 -17.13
N PRO A 150 10.47 5.33 -17.29
CA PRO A 150 10.59 4.58 -18.54
C PRO A 150 9.95 5.31 -19.73
N ALA A 151 10.55 5.15 -20.92
CA ALA A 151 10.03 5.74 -22.16
C ALA A 151 8.66 5.16 -22.57
N ASP A 152 8.36 3.95 -22.13
CA ASP A 152 7.11 3.22 -22.32
C ASP A 152 6.11 3.40 -21.17
N SER A 153 6.34 4.36 -20.25
CA SER A 153 5.36 4.68 -19.21
C SER A 153 4.03 5.10 -19.84
N ALA A 154 2.94 4.42 -19.45
CA ALA A 154 1.59 4.72 -19.94
C ALA A 154 1.16 6.18 -19.68
N CYS A 155 1.73 6.82 -18.65
CA CYS A 155 1.48 8.22 -18.35
C CYS A 155 1.87 9.18 -19.49
N HIS A 156 2.80 8.79 -20.37
CA HIS A 156 3.16 9.62 -21.53
C HIS A 156 1.98 9.87 -22.46
N ALA A 157 1.07 8.88 -22.59
CA ALA A 157 -0.13 8.92 -23.41
C ALA A 157 -1.36 9.47 -22.67
N VAL A 158 -1.26 9.75 -21.36
CA VAL A 158 -2.37 10.34 -20.60
C VAL A 158 -2.48 11.82 -20.96
N GLU A 159 -3.62 12.22 -21.51
CA GLU A 159 -3.99 13.61 -21.71
C GLU A 159 -4.49 14.21 -20.39
N PRO A 160 -3.81 15.22 -19.84
CA PRO A 160 -4.20 15.82 -18.58
C PRO A 160 -5.39 16.79 -18.82
N GLN A 161 -6.25 16.97 -17.82
CA GLN A 161 -7.45 17.80 -17.94
C GLN A 161 -7.59 18.78 -16.78
N VAL A 162 -8.01 20.01 -17.06
CA VAL A 162 -8.58 20.92 -16.05
C VAL A 162 -10.09 20.73 -16.06
N THR A 163 -10.69 20.39 -14.92
CA THR A 163 -12.11 20.04 -14.87
C THR A 163 -12.76 20.38 -13.53
N SER A 164 -14.04 20.76 -13.56
CA SER A 164 -14.89 20.88 -12.37
C SER A 164 -15.46 19.51 -11.93
N ASN A 165 -15.39 18.48 -12.79
CA ASN A 165 -15.95 17.15 -12.54
C ASN A 165 -14.99 16.24 -11.75
N LEU A 166 -14.66 16.66 -10.52
CA LEU A 166 -13.88 15.87 -9.55
C LEU A 166 -14.70 15.63 -8.28
N PRO A 167 -14.56 14.44 -7.64
CA PRO A 167 -15.22 14.17 -6.37
C PRO A 167 -14.94 15.27 -5.33
N ASN A 168 -15.92 15.59 -4.50
CA ASN A 168 -15.78 16.65 -3.49
C ASN A 168 -14.54 16.42 -2.62
N GLY A 169 -13.76 17.48 -2.40
CA GLY A 169 -12.52 17.44 -1.62
C GLY A 169 -11.24 17.13 -2.42
N TYR A 170 -11.34 16.62 -3.65
CA TYR A 170 -10.17 16.31 -4.48
C TYR A 170 -9.73 17.54 -5.29
N ARG A 171 -8.45 17.92 -5.18
CA ARG A 171 -7.84 18.98 -6.02
C ARG A 171 -7.26 18.43 -7.31
N GLY A 172 -6.85 17.17 -7.31
CA GLY A 172 -6.42 16.41 -8.47
C GLY A 172 -6.84 14.96 -8.32
N LEU A 173 -6.73 14.20 -9.41
CA LEU A 173 -6.97 12.76 -9.41
C LEU A 173 -6.29 12.10 -10.61
N VAL A 174 -5.53 11.04 -10.32
CA VAL A 174 -5.17 10.01 -11.31
C VAL A 174 -6.10 8.81 -11.19
N ARG A 175 -6.76 8.43 -12.29
CA ARG A 175 -7.48 7.15 -12.35
C ARG A 175 -6.58 6.08 -12.95
N ARG A 176 -6.77 4.85 -12.49
CA ARG A 176 -6.02 3.69 -12.96
C ARG A 176 -6.95 2.55 -13.36
N HIS A 177 -6.52 1.77 -14.34
CA HIS A 177 -7.07 0.47 -14.67
C HIS A 177 -5.94 -0.56 -14.62
N LYS A 178 -6.10 -1.62 -13.82
CA LYS A 178 -5.05 -2.65 -13.58
C LYS A 178 -3.67 -2.06 -13.19
N SER A 179 -3.71 -0.99 -12.39
CA SER A 179 -2.57 -0.19 -11.89
C SER A 179 -1.89 0.73 -12.91
N GLU A 180 -2.31 0.73 -14.17
CA GLU A 180 -1.84 1.68 -15.17
C GLU A 180 -2.68 2.96 -15.15
N PRO A 181 -2.07 4.16 -15.26
CA PRO A 181 -2.80 5.42 -15.32
C PRO A 181 -3.61 5.52 -16.61
N THR A 182 -4.87 5.96 -16.50
CA THR A 182 -5.77 6.14 -17.65
C THR A 182 -6.27 7.57 -17.82
N SER A 183 -6.22 8.37 -16.76
CA SER A 183 -6.57 9.79 -16.80
C SER A 183 -5.87 10.55 -15.69
N LEU A 184 -5.55 11.82 -15.94
CA LEU A 184 -5.09 12.78 -14.95
C LEU A 184 -5.98 14.01 -15.03
N SER A 185 -6.50 14.47 -13.90
CA SER A 185 -7.36 15.65 -13.84
C SER A 185 -6.97 16.53 -12.67
N VAL A 186 -7.00 17.85 -12.88
CA VAL A 186 -6.80 18.88 -11.84
C VAL A 186 -8.06 19.75 -11.79
N ARG A 187 -8.45 20.16 -10.58
CA ARG A 187 -9.67 20.92 -10.35
C ARG A 187 -9.58 22.30 -10.97
N GLU A 188 -10.60 22.68 -11.72
CA GLU A 188 -10.79 24.03 -12.22
C GLU A 188 -10.95 25.05 -11.07
N GLY A 189 -10.45 26.27 -11.24
CA GLY A 189 -10.62 27.34 -10.25
C GLY A 189 -9.61 27.35 -9.10
N LEU A 190 -8.62 26.46 -9.11
CA LEU A 190 -7.48 26.58 -8.20
C LEU A 190 -6.61 27.78 -8.58
N ALA A 191 -6.12 28.53 -7.58
CA ALA A 191 -5.05 29.50 -7.78
C ALA A 191 -3.82 28.79 -8.40
N ARG A 192 -3.11 29.46 -9.31
CA ARG A 192 -2.06 28.84 -10.12
C ARG A 192 -0.93 28.21 -9.30
N ASP A 193 -0.53 28.80 -8.19
CA ASP A 193 0.48 28.26 -7.26
C ASP A 193 0.04 26.93 -6.64
N VAL A 194 -1.22 26.85 -6.20
CA VAL A 194 -1.82 25.59 -5.72
C VAL A 194 -2.01 24.61 -6.87
N GLY A 195 -2.43 25.10 -8.04
CA GLY A 195 -2.67 24.30 -9.23
C GLY A 195 -1.42 23.64 -9.79
N ILE A 196 -0.28 24.34 -9.80
CA ILE A 196 0.97 23.77 -10.31
C ILE A 196 1.54 22.71 -9.36
N HIS A 197 1.46 22.92 -8.04
CA HIS A 197 1.82 21.89 -7.05
C HIS A 197 0.93 20.66 -7.19
N THR A 198 -0.39 20.87 -7.26
CA THR A 198 -1.36 19.79 -7.47
C THR A 198 -1.04 19.03 -8.77
N ALA A 199 -0.76 19.73 -9.87
CA ALA A 199 -0.40 19.08 -11.12
C ALA A 199 0.90 18.26 -11.01
N ARG A 200 1.95 18.78 -10.37
CA ARG A 200 3.20 18.04 -10.12
C ARG A 200 2.94 16.77 -9.30
N HIS A 201 2.15 16.88 -8.24
CA HIS A 201 1.70 15.77 -7.40
C HIS A 201 0.97 14.70 -8.25
N GLU A 202 -0.04 15.10 -9.04
CA GLU A 202 -0.77 14.13 -9.87
C GLU A 202 0.11 13.52 -10.98
N PHE A 203 1.07 14.26 -11.55
CA PHE A 203 2.00 13.67 -12.51
C PHE A 203 2.95 12.66 -11.87
N LEU A 204 3.39 12.89 -10.63
CA LEU A 204 4.20 11.94 -9.87
C LEU A 204 3.41 10.64 -9.61
N HIS A 205 2.15 10.75 -9.19
CA HIS A 205 1.23 9.61 -9.17
C HIS A 205 1.19 8.94 -10.54
N CYS A 206 0.85 9.67 -11.61
CA CYS A 206 0.70 9.13 -12.95
C CYS A 206 1.95 8.36 -13.43
N PHE A 207 3.15 8.90 -13.17
CA PHE A 207 4.42 8.24 -13.52
C PHE A 207 4.85 7.11 -12.57
N SER A 208 4.15 6.89 -11.46
CA SER A 208 4.46 5.76 -10.56
C SER A 208 4.21 4.42 -11.27
N HIS A 209 5.19 3.53 -11.17
CA HIS A 209 5.23 2.32 -11.97
C HIS A 209 4.14 1.32 -11.53
N PRO A 210 3.47 0.60 -12.46
CA PRO A 210 2.44 -0.38 -12.10
C PRO A 210 2.91 -1.45 -11.11
N ASN A 211 4.17 -1.91 -11.21
CA ASN A 211 4.73 -2.86 -10.24
C ASN A 211 4.90 -2.25 -8.85
N PHE A 212 5.20 -0.96 -8.73
CA PHE A 212 5.29 -0.29 -7.44
C PHE A 212 3.90 -0.25 -6.79
N VAL A 213 2.89 0.22 -7.53
CA VAL A 213 1.49 0.27 -7.07
C VAL A 213 0.98 -1.12 -6.67
N LYS A 214 1.22 -2.14 -7.50
CA LYS A 214 0.84 -3.54 -7.18
C LYS A 214 1.62 -4.07 -5.98
N GLY A 215 2.89 -3.73 -5.85
CA GLY A 215 3.74 -4.14 -4.75
C GLY A 215 3.23 -3.66 -3.39
N LEU A 216 2.55 -2.52 -3.35
CA LEU A 216 1.95 -1.97 -2.12
C LEU A 216 0.54 -2.52 -1.82
N ALA A 217 -0.10 -3.27 -2.72
CA ALA A 217 -1.50 -3.66 -2.60
C ALA A 217 -1.83 -4.52 -1.36
N GLY A 218 -0.83 -5.21 -0.79
CA GLY A 218 -0.99 -5.98 0.44
C GLY A 218 -0.83 -5.15 1.72
N SER A 219 -0.44 -3.87 1.61
CA SER A 219 -0.17 -3.01 2.75
C SER A 219 -1.46 -2.36 3.29
N PRO A 220 -1.72 -2.41 4.61
CA PRO A 220 -2.80 -1.62 5.21
C PRO A 220 -2.59 -0.11 5.05
N HIS A 221 -1.37 0.31 4.71
CA HIS A 221 -1.00 1.71 4.52
C HIS A 221 -0.77 2.08 3.05
N GLN A 222 -1.26 1.29 2.10
CA GLN A 222 -1.03 1.52 0.66
C GLN A 222 -1.25 2.98 0.26
N ASN A 223 -2.44 3.54 0.55
CA ASN A 223 -2.78 4.91 0.17
C ASN A 223 -1.89 5.93 0.88
N SER A 224 -1.64 5.75 2.18
CA SER A 224 -0.77 6.66 2.94
C SER A 224 0.67 6.64 2.46
N ILE A 225 1.19 5.49 2.03
CA ILE A 225 2.54 5.36 1.46
C ILE A 225 2.62 6.07 0.11
N ASP A 226 1.62 5.85 -0.76
CA ASP A 226 1.56 6.44 -2.10
C ASP A 226 1.47 7.96 -2.02
N GLU A 227 0.51 8.50 -1.26
CA GLU A 227 0.35 9.94 -1.02
C GLU A 227 1.58 10.56 -0.34
N ALA A 228 2.18 9.89 0.64
CA ALA A 228 3.38 10.38 1.32
C ALA A 228 4.57 10.54 0.37
N LEU A 229 4.81 9.57 -0.51
CA LEU A 229 5.91 9.61 -1.46
C LEU A 229 5.66 10.62 -2.56
N THR A 230 4.45 10.67 -3.08
CA THR A 230 4.05 11.65 -4.10
C THR A 230 4.19 13.06 -3.57
N GLU A 231 3.67 13.35 -2.39
CA GLU A 231 3.82 14.67 -1.78
C GLU A 231 5.28 14.99 -1.45
N TYR A 232 6.03 14.03 -0.90
CA TYR A 232 7.45 14.21 -0.63
C TYR A 232 8.27 14.55 -1.88
N PHE A 233 7.93 13.99 -3.04
CA PHE A 233 8.57 14.37 -4.30
C PHE A 233 8.07 15.72 -4.83
N ALA A 234 6.78 16.03 -4.69
CA ALA A 234 6.18 17.30 -5.10
C ALA A 234 6.75 18.50 -4.30
N ASP A 235 6.99 18.31 -3.01
CA ASP A 235 7.61 19.30 -2.12
C ASP A 235 9.05 19.65 -2.49
N GLN A 236 9.71 18.88 -3.35
CA GLN A 236 11.08 19.16 -3.79
C GLN A 236 11.18 20.12 -4.97
N PHE A 237 10.06 20.56 -5.52
CA PHE A 237 10.02 21.58 -6.57
C PHE A 237 10.07 22.99 -5.96
N PRO A 238 10.66 23.97 -6.67
CA PRO A 238 10.63 25.36 -6.21
C PRO A 238 9.20 25.87 -6.09
N ASP A 239 9.04 26.85 -5.19
CA ASP A 239 7.78 27.58 -4.98
C ASP A 239 6.58 26.68 -4.59
N HIS A 240 6.85 25.52 -3.95
CA HIS A 240 5.79 24.70 -3.36
C HIS A 240 4.97 25.52 -2.35
N PRO A 241 3.62 25.51 -2.46
CA PRO A 241 2.76 26.30 -1.61
C PRO A 241 2.75 25.71 -0.19
N ASN A 242 2.66 26.56 0.83
CA ASN A 242 2.49 26.13 2.22
C ASN A 242 1.03 25.72 2.50
N THR A 243 0.50 24.77 1.72
CA THR A 243 -0.84 24.23 1.87
C THR A 243 -0.78 22.83 2.46
N MET A 244 -1.57 22.59 3.49
CA MET A 244 -1.71 21.24 4.04
C MET A 244 -2.32 20.27 3.02
N THR A 245 -1.71 19.09 2.91
CA THR A 245 -2.22 17.95 2.12
C THR A 245 -2.55 16.76 3.02
N VAL A 246 -3.08 15.68 2.43
CA VAL A 246 -3.38 14.44 3.18
C VAL A 246 -2.10 13.85 3.79
N ALA A 247 -0.96 13.97 3.11
CA ALA A 247 0.33 13.51 3.60
C ALA A 247 0.88 14.33 4.78
N ASP A 248 0.32 15.52 5.05
CA ASP A 248 0.64 16.31 6.26
C ASP A 248 -0.16 15.86 7.49
N GLN A 249 -1.19 15.01 7.32
CA GLN A 249 -1.92 14.44 8.45
C GLN A 249 -1.01 13.46 9.21
N PRO A 250 -1.03 13.48 10.56
CA PRO A 250 -0.29 12.51 11.34
C PRO A 250 -0.78 11.08 11.08
N LEU A 251 0.17 10.19 10.82
CA LEU A 251 -0.01 8.75 10.88
C LEU A 251 -0.19 8.32 12.34
N SER A 252 -0.68 7.10 12.60
CA SER A 252 -0.92 6.60 13.96
C SER A 252 0.35 6.48 14.82
N ASN A 253 1.54 6.49 14.20
CA ASN A 253 2.82 6.56 14.90
C ASN A 253 3.30 8.00 15.19
N GLY A 254 2.45 9.01 14.93
CA GLY A 254 2.71 10.44 15.18
C GLY A 254 3.54 11.16 14.12
N LYS A 255 4.11 10.46 13.12
CA LYS A 255 4.83 11.08 12.00
C LYS A 255 3.85 11.59 10.95
N THR A 256 4.20 12.65 10.21
CA THR A 256 3.48 12.95 8.96
C THR A 256 3.93 11.97 7.86
N GLY A 257 3.09 11.80 6.83
CA GLY A 257 3.45 11.00 5.65
C GLY A 257 4.74 11.50 5.00
N VAL A 258 4.88 12.81 4.79
CA VAL A 258 6.10 13.39 4.19
C VAL A 258 7.35 13.13 5.05
N ALA A 259 7.25 13.18 6.38
CA ALA A 259 8.36 12.84 7.26
C ALA A 259 8.76 11.36 7.16
N ALA A 260 7.77 10.47 7.05
CA ALA A 260 7.99 9.04 6.83
C ALA A 260 8.64 8.77 5.46
N ALA A 261 8.20 9.45 4.40
CA ALA A 261 8.81 9.36 3.07
C ALA A 261 10.27 9.87 3.06
N ALA A 262 10.56 10.97 3.76
CA ALA A 262 11.91 11.48 3.91
C ALA A 262 12.82 10.48 4.69
N GLU A 263 12.28 9.82 5.71
CA GLU A 263 12.99 8.76 6.43
C GLU A 263 13.23 7.53 5.55
N LEU A 264 12.26 7.18 4.71
CA LEU A 264 12.40 6.09 3.75
C LEU A 264 13.51 6.38 2.73
N GLU A 265 13.56 7.60 2.18
CA GLU A 265 14.65 8.01 1.30
C GLU A 265 16.01 7.90 1.99
N ARG A 266 16.12 8.34 3.26
CA ARG A 266 17.35 8.19 4.05
C ARG A 266 17.75 6.73 4.24
N ALA A 267 16.78 5.85 4.50
CA ALA A 267 17.01 4.44 4.77
C ALA A 267 17.47 3.65 3.52
N VAL A 268 16.86 3.90 2.36
CA VAL A 268 17.13 3.12 1.13
C VAL A 268 18.02 3.83 0.11
N GLY A 269 18.17 5.15 0.25
CA GLY A 269 18.85 6.05 -0.67
C GLY A 269 17.96 6.51 -1.83
N LYS A 270 18.07 7.80 -2.20
CA LYS A 270 17.31 8.46 -3.27
C LYS A 270 17.21 7.66 -4.56
N LYS A 271 18.36 7.17 -5.07
CA LYS A 271 18.39 6.38 -6.32
C LYS A 271 17.61 5.07 -6.20
N THR A 272 17.68 4.39 -5.05
CA THR A 272 16.91 3.16 -4.82
C THR A 272 15.41 3.49 -4.76
N LEU A 273 15.03 4.53 -4.03
CA LEU A 273 13.63 4.93 -3.91
C LEU A 273 13.02 5.28 -5.27
N GLN A 274 13.73 6.05 -6.10
CA GLN A 274 13.28 6.43 -7.44
C GLN A 274 13.20 5.24 -8.41
N ARG A 275 14.14 4.27 -8.34
CA ARG A 275 14.05 3.03 -9.14
C ARG A 275 12.89 2.13 -8.69
N ALA A 276 12.59 2.10 -7.41
CA ALA A 276 11.39 1.40 -6.92
C ALA A 276 10.12 2.10 -7.43
N TYR A 277 10.00 3.41 -7.22
CA TYR A 277 8.80 4.19 -7.50
C TYR A 277 8.50 4.33 -9.00
N PHE A 278 9.48 4.75 -9.82
CA PHE A 278 9.27 5.05 -11.24
C PHE A 278 9.57 3.87 -12.19
N GLN A 279 10.44 2.93 -11.80
CA GLN A 279 10.80 1.77 -12.65
C GLN A 279 10.18 0.46 -12.15
N GLY A 280 9.66 0.41 -10.93
CA GLY A 280 9.19 -0.83 -10.33
C GLY A 280 10.27 -1.91 -10.28
N GLU A 281 11.54 -1.51 -10.12
CA GLU A 281 12.66 -2.44 -10.16
C GLU A 281 12.59 -3.41 -8.96
N PRO A 282 12.59 -4.75 -9.18
CA PRO A 282 12.36 -5.72 -8.11
C PRO A 282 13.31 -5.60 -6.92
N ARG A 283 14.61 -5.38 -7.17
CA ARG A 283 15.61 -5.25 -6.09
C ARG A 283 15.43 -3.97 -5.27
N ALA A 284 15.08 -2.86 -5.92
CA ALA A 284 14.82 -1.60 -5.24
C ALA A 284 13.50 -1.66 -4.46
N MET A 285 12.44 -2.21 -5.06
CA MET A 285 11.17 -2.46 -4.39
C MET A 285 11.38 -3.31 -3.13
N ALA A 286 12.16 -4.37 -3.21
CA ALA A 286 12.40 -5.25 -2.07
C ALA A 286 13.10 -4.53 -0.90
N LYS A 287 13.98 -3.55 -1.16
CA LYS A 287 14.59 -2.70 -0.13
C LYS A 287 13.58 -1.71 0.45
N VAL A 288 12.76 -1.11 -0.40
CA VAL A 288 11.70 -0.17 0.01
C VAL A 288 10.69 -0.86 0.91
N VAL A 289 10.14 -2.00 0.49
CA VAL A 289 9.19 -2.79 1.30
C VAL A 289 9.79 -3.20 2.64
N ASP A 290 11.05 -3.63 2.65
CA ASP A 290 11.71 -4.02 3.89
C ASP A 290 11.85 -2.85 4.87
N ALA A 291 12.19 -1.65 4.38
CA ALA A 291 12.30 -0.45 5.20
C ALA A 291 10.94 0.09 5.66
N LEU A 292 9.87 -0.10 4.88
CA LEU A 292 8.52 0.38 5.22
C LEU A 292 8.00 -0.22 6.54
N VAL A 293 8.37 -1.45 6.87
CA VAL A 293 8.00 -2.14 8.14
C VAL A 293 8.46 -1.35 9.38
N ASP A 294 9.60 -0.66 9.28
CA ASP A 294 10.19 0.07 10.39
C ASP A 294 9.71 1.53 10.47
N ILE A 295 9.25 2.09 9.34
CA ILE A 295 9.03 3.53 9.17
C ILE A 295 7.56 3.92 9.28
N PHE A 296 6.68 3.18 8.61
CA PHE A 296 5.24 3.41 8.66
C PHE A 296 4.64 2.76 9.92
N PRO A 297 3.40 3.11 10.30
CA PRO A 297 2.75 2.45 11.41
C PRO A 297 2.75 0.94 11.24
N LYS A 298 2.84 0.25 12.37
CA LYS A 298 2.75 -1.21 12.38
C LYS A 298 1.29 -1.58 12.41
N GLU A 299 0.91 -2.49 11.52
CA GLU A 299 -0.42 -3.08 11.47
C GLU A 299 -0.27 -4.46 10.85
N THR A 300 -1.00 -5.44 11.39
CA THR A 300 -0.93 -6.79 10.86
C THR A 300 -1.58 -6.84 9.48
N THR A 301 -1.00 -7.62 8.58
CA THR A 301 -1.50 -7.69 7.20
C THR A 301 -2.40 -8.92 7.01
N PRO A 302 -3.42 -8.85 6.14
CA PRO A 302 -4.18 -10.05 5.75
C PRO A 302 -3.28 -11.16 5.18
N MET A 303 -2.15 -10.79 4.57
CA MET A 303 -1.17 -11.76 4.06
C MET A 303 -0.57 -12.62 5.17
N ALA A 304 -0.40 -12.06 6.39
CA ALA A 304 0.11 -12.82 7.51
C ALA A 304 -0.82 -13.99 7.84
N TRP A 305 -2.14 -13.74 7.89
CA TRP A 305 -3.12 -14.78 8.11
C TRP A 305 -3.09 -15.87 7.03
N ILE A 306 -3.00 -15.47 5.76
CA ILE A 306 -2.88 -16.41 4.63
C ILE A 306 -1.58 -17.24 4.73
N SER A 307 -0.48 -16.62 5.14
CA SER A 307 0.79 -17.30 5.35
C SER A 307 0.69 -18.34 6.46
N ILE A 308 -0.01 -18.05 7.56
CA ILE A 308 -0.30 -18.96 8.67
C ILE A 308 -1.13 -20.16 8.20
N MET A 309 -2.17 -19.94 7.40
CA MET A 309 -2.99 -21.02 6.83
C MET A 309 -2.15 -22.10 6.12
N ARG A 310 -1.05 -21.66 5.48
CA ARG A 310 -0.14 -22.48 4.67
C ARG A 310 1.02 -23.10 5.47
N PHE A 311 1.03 -23.02 6.80
CA PHE A 311 1.94 -23.86 7.58
C PHE A 311 1.45 -25.32 7.54
N ASP A 312 2.28 -26.30 7.86
CA ASP A 312 1.85 -27.71 7.88
C ASP A 312 1.55 -28.20 9.30
N GLN A 313 2.28 -27.67 10.29
CA GLN A 313 2.17 -28.10 11.69
C GLN A 313 1.03 -27.38 12.41
N GLN A 314 -0.03 -28.11 12.79
CA GLN A 314 -1.20 -27.55 13.47
C GLN A 314 -0.88 -26.81 14.78
N PRO A 315 0.00 -27.31 15.67
CA PRO A 315 0.32 -26.57 16.90
C PRO A 315 1.03 -25.25 16.63
N ALA A 316 1.92 -25.20 15.63
CA ALA A 316 2.57 -23.97 15.20
C ALA A 316 1.56 -22.99 14.59
N LYS A 317 0.55 -23.48 13.85
CA LYS A 317 -0.53 -22.64 13.31
C LYS A 317 -1.32 -21.95 14.41
N GLN A 318 -1.74 -22.68 15.44
CA GLN A 318 -2.51 -22.09 16.53
C GLN A 318 -1.68 -21.02 17.25
N ALA A 319 -0.42 -21.29 17.57
CA ALA A 319 0.46 -20.31 18.20
C ALA A 319 0.66 -19.06 17.33
N LEU A 320 0.91 -19.22 16.03
CA LEU A 320 1.05 -18.11 15.09
C LEU A 320 -0.26 -17.31 14.94
N ALA A 321 -1.40 -17.98 14.96
CA ALA A 321 -2.73 -17.38 14.85
C ALA A 321 -3.11 -16.54 16.07
N GLU A 322 -2.92 -17.10 17.26
CA GLU A 322 -3.09 -16.38 18.52
C GLU A 322 -2.11 -15.19 18.59
N CYS A 323 -0.87 -15.40 18.16
CA CYS A 323 0.13 -14.34 18.11
C CYS A 323 -0.20 -13.24 17.09
N PHE A 324 -0.79 -13.58 15.94
CA PHE A 324 -1.29 -12.58 14.98
C PHE A 324 -2.36 -11.68 15.61
N ILE A 325 -3.29 -12.23 16.39
CA ILE A 325 -4.28 -11.43 17.14
C ILE A 325 -3.57 -10.55 18.18
N GLY A 326 -2.65 -11.14 18.95
CA GLY A 326 -1.86 -10.40 19.93
C GLY A 326 -1.05 -9.27 19.31
N ALA A 327 -0.48 -9.46 18.12
CA ALA A 327 0.24 -8.44 17.37
C ALA A 327 -0.69 -7.30 16.90
N ALA A 328 -1.90 -7.62 16.43
CA ALA A 328 -2.90 -6.60 16.06
C ALA A 328 -3.27 -5.72 17.26
N LEU A 329 -3.50 -6.34 18.42
CA LEU A 329 -3.78 -5.66 19.68
C LEU A 329 -2.57 -4.84 20.17
N LEU A 330 -1.36 -5.36 20.03
CA LEU A 330 -0.12 -4.66 20.39
C LEU A 330 0.04 -3.36 19.58
N TYR A 331 -0.09 -3.43 18.26
CA TYR A 331 0.22 -2.28 17.41
C TYR A 331 -0.93 -1.29 17.22
N THR A 332 -2.17 -1.77 17.25
CA THR A 332 -3.34 -0.95 16.90
C THR A 332 -4.39 -0.85 18.00
N ASP A 333 -4.22 -1.58 19.10
CA ASP A 333 -5.21 -1.71 20.19
C ASP A 333 -6.59 -2.18 19.71
N ARG A 334 -6.63 -2.87 18.56
CA ARG A 334 -7.85 -3.36 17.92
C ARG A 334 -7.72 -4.83 17.56
N MET A 335 -8.85 -5.52 17.58
CA MET A 335 -8.94 -6.88 17.02
C MET A 335 -8.72 -6.85 15.51
N PRO A 336 -8.17 -7.92 14.92
CA PRO A 336 -8.09 -8.03 13.47
C PRO A 336 -9.48 -7.93 12.84
N GLU A 337 -9.58 -7.24 11.71
CA GLU A 337 -10.83 -7.12 10.98
C GLU A 337 -11.09 -8.37 10.12
N GLU A 338 -12.31 -8.91 10.18
CA GLU A 338 -12.78 -10.02 9.34
C GLU A 338 -13.16 -9.50 7.94
N LYS A 339 -12.20 -8.90 7.25
CA LYS A 339 -12.40 -8.36 5.90
C LYS A 339 -12.36 -9.46 4.85
N GLU A 340 -13.31 -9.40 3.91
CA GLU A 340 -13.28 -10.10 2.61
C GLU A 340 -13.08 -11.63 2.67
N ARG A 341 -13.42 -12.27 3.80
CA ARG A 341 -13.20 -13.71 4.06
C ARG A 341 -11.73 -14.16 3.97
N LEU A 342 -10.77 -13.24 3.96
CA LEU A 342 -9.34 -13.56 3.94
C LEU A 342 -8.84 -13.92 5.34
N VAL A 343 -9.39 -13.29 6.37
CA VAL A 343 -9.07 -13.53 7.77
C VAL A 343 -10.32 -14.11 8.44
N VAL A 344 -10.30 -15.44 8.68
CA VAL A 344 -11.42 -16.19 9.27
C VAL A 344 -10.89 -17.04 10.43
N PRO A 345 -11.28 -16.74 11.69
CA PRO A 345 -10.69 -17.38 12.87
C PRO A 345 -10.96 -18.89 12.92
N GLY A 346 -12.14 -19.34 12.48
CA GLY A 346 -12.59 -20.73 12.57
C GLY A 346 -11.79 -21.76 11.76
N HIS A 347 -10.75 -21.36 11.02
CA HIS A 347 -9.87 -22.30 10.32
C HIS A 347 -8.92 -23.06 11.25
N PHE A 348 -8.49 -22.46 12.35
CA PHE A 348 -7.51 -23.04 13.28
C PHE A 348 -7.58 -22.46 14.69
N LEU A 349 -8.50 -21.55 14.97
CA LEU A 349 -8.83 -21.11 16.32
C LEU A 349 -10.22 -21.62 16.70
N PRO A 350 -10.47 -21.96 17.98
CA PRO A 350 -11.78 -22.38 18.48
C PRO A 350 -12.75 -21.18 18.62
N LEU A 351 -12.83 -20.33 17.59
CA LEU A 351 -13.64 -19.12 17.58
C LEU A 351 -14.46 -19.02 16.29
N ARG A 352 -15.66 -18.42 16.39
CA ARG A 352 -16.45 -18.07 15.20
C ARG A 352 -16.07 -16.69 14.68
N HIS A 353 -15.90 -15.74 15.60
CA HIS A 353 -15.48 -14.38 15.30
C HIS A 353 -14.41 -13.90 16.27
N PHE A 354 -13.55 -12.96 15.87
CA PHE A 354 -12.59 -12.32 16.79
C PHE A 354 -13.29 -11.53 17.90
N ALA A 355 -14.52 -11.08 17.64
CA ALA A 355 -15.37 -10.42 18.64
C ALA A 355 -15.76 -11.34 19.82
N ASP A 356 -15.63 -12.66 19.66
CA ASP A 356 -15.89 -13.63 20.73
C ASP A 356 -14.76 -13.66 21.78
N ILE A 357 -13.62 -13.02 21.50
CA ILE A 357 -12.48 -12.94 22.41
C ILE A 357 -12.81 -11.97 23.56
N THR A 358 -12.79 -12.49 24.79
CA THR A 358 -13.04 -11.69 25.99
C THR A 358 -11.90 -10.70 26.26
N PRO A 359 -12.13 -9.60 27.00
CA PRO A 359 -11.07 -8.65 27.34
C PRO A 359 -9.87 -9.26 28.08
N SER A 360 -10.09 -10.27 28.94
CA SER A 360 -9.00 -10.96 29.64
C SER A 360 -8.16 -11.81 28.68
N GLN A 361 -8.78 -12.48 27.72
CA GLN A 361 -8.08 -13.21 26.66
C GLN A 361 -7.31 -12.25 25.76
N ALA A 362 -7.92 -11.13 25.35
CA ALA A 362 -7.25 -10.10 24.56
C ALA A 362 -5.99 -9.56 25.26
N ALA A 363 -6.08 -9.25 26.55
CA ALA A 363 -4.95 -8.81 27.35
C ALA A 363 -3.84 -9.88 27.41
N SER A 364 -4.20 -11.16 27.57
CA SER A 364 -3.24 -12.26 27.58
C SER A 364 -2.56 -12.46 26.22
N LEU A 365 -3.32 -12.41 25.12
CA LEU A 365 -2.79 -12.49 23.75
C LEU A 365 -1.81 -11.34 23.46
N ARG A 366 -2.18 -10.11 23.83
CA ARG A 366 -1.32 -8.93 23.69
C ARG A 366 -0.04 -9.09 24.50
N GLN A 367 -0.13 -9.49 25.77
CA GLN A 367 1.05 -9.66 26.63
C GLN A 367 2.01 -10.73 26.08
N GLN A 368 1.50 -11.85 25.58
CA GLN A 368 2.35 -12.87 24.97
C GLN A 368 2.97 -12.41 23.66
N ALA A 369 2.24 -11.63 22.85
CA ALA A 369 2.78 -11.00 21.64
C ALA A 369 3.86 -9.95 21.96
N GLU A 370 3.68 -9.12 22.99
CA GLU A 370 4.70 -8.19 23.49
C GLU A 370 5.99 -8.94 23.90
N ALA A 371 5.85 -10.05 24.64
CA ALA A 371 7.00 -10.87 25.01
C ALA A 371 7.69 -11.50 23.78
N ALA A 372 6.93 -11.96 22.79
CA ALA A 372 7.48 -12.51 21.55
C ALA A 372 8.17 -11.43 20.69
N GLN A 373 7.58 -10.24 20.61
CA GLN A 373 8.17 -9.09 19.93
C GLN A 373 9.47 -8.66 20.60
N ALA A 374 9.53 -8.64 21.93
CA ALA A 374 10.75 -8.33 22.67
C ALA A 374 11.89 -9.33 22.41
N ARG A 375 11.59 -10.61 22.18
CA ARG A 375 12.60 -11.64 21.88
C ARG A 375 13.07 -11.60 20.43
N HIS A 376 12.15 -11.49 19.48
CA HIS A 376 12.44 -11.63 18.05
C HIS A 376 12.66 -10.29 17.32
N GLY A 377 12.32 -9.17 17.97
CA GLY A 377 12.47 -7.82 17.45
C GLY A 377 11.91 -7.68 16.04
N ARG A 378 12.74 -7.17 15.13
CA ARG A 378 12.36 -6.90 13.74
C ARG A 378 11.82 -8.13 13.00
N ILE A 379 12.27 -9.34 13.33
CA ILE A 379 11.78 -10.56 12.64
C ILE A 379 10.30 -10.79 12.98
N PHE A 380 9.87 -10.45 14.20
CA PHE A 380 8.46 -10.46 14.58
C PHE A 380 7.66 -9.45 13.75
N ASP A 381 8.14 -8.21 13.66
CA ASP A 381 7.50 -7.16 12.87
C ASP A 381 7.40 -7.59 11.39
N GLN A 382 8.45 -8.20 10.84
CA GLN A 382 8.44 -8.72 9.47
C GLN A 382 7.45 -9.88 9.29
N ALA A 383 7.30 -10.75 10.29
CA ALA A 383 6.40 -11.88 10.22
C ALA A 383 4.94 -11.44 10.15
N PHE A 384 4.53 -10.37 10.86
CA PHE A 384 3.12 -9.98 10.94
C PHE A 384 2.76 -8.72 10.15
N CYS A 385 3.69 -7.77 10.00
CA CYS A 385 3.44 -6.45 9.40
C CYS A 385 4.03 -6.30 7.98
N ASN A 386 4.96 -7.15 7.55
CA ASN A 386 5.45 -7.09 6.17
C ASN A 386 4.35 -7.55 5.21
N PHE A 387 4.08 -6.80 4.15
CA PHE A 387 3.04 -7.13 3.17
C PHE A 387 3.55 -7.88 1.94
N GLU A 388 4.86 -8.11 1.81
CA GLU A 388 5.42 -8.95 0.74
C GLU A 388 5.43 -10.42 1.17
N PRO A 389 4.70 -11.31 0.47
CA PRO A 389 4.47 -12.68 0.94
C PRO A 389 5.72 -13.51 1.19
N ALA A 390 6.75 -13.42 0.34
CA ALA A 390 7.95 -14.25 0.48
C ALA A 390 8.77 -13.87 1.72
N ARG A 391 8.98 -12.57 1.95
CA ARG A 391 9.67 -12.04 3.13
C ARG A 391 8.90 -12.30 4.41
N GLN A 392 7.58 -12.08 4.37
CA GLN A 392 6.73 -12.34 5.50
C GLN A 392 6.78 -13.83 5.90
N ARG A 393 6.62 -14.74 4.93
CA ARG A 393 6.71 -16.18 5.20
C ARG A 393 8.08 -16.58 5.74
N ALA A 394 9.16 -16.07 5.14
CA ALA A 394 10.51 -16.34 5.62
C ALA A 394 10.75 -15.83 7.06
N ALA A 395 10.13 -14.73 7.45
CA ALA A 395 10.17 -14.24 8.83
C ALA A 395 9.33 -15.11 9.78
N MET A 396 8.13 -15.53 9.35
CA MET A 396 7.29 -16.48 10.11
C MET A 396 8.02 -17.81 10.36
N ASP A 397 8.65 -18.39 9.33
CA ASP A 397 9.37 -19.66 9.45
C ASP A 397 10.49 -19.59 10.51
N LYS A 398 11.12 -18.41 10.66
CA LYS A 398 12.18 -18.18 11.67
C LYS A 398 11.66 -18.14 13.10
N ILE A 399 10.42 -17.70 13.32
CA ILE A 399 9.85 -17.57 14.67
C ILE A 399 8.92 -18.72 15.05
N ALA A 400 8.40 -19.48 14.07
CA ALA A 400 7.32 -20.44 14.29
C ALA A 400 7.62 -21.53 15.34
N GLN A 401 8.81 -22.12 15.30
CA GLN A 401 9.18 -23.20 16.24
C GLN A 401 9.34 -22.69 17.67
N GLU A 402 10.01 -21.55 17.85
CA GLU A 402 10.19 -20.97 19.17
C GLU A 402 8.86 -20.44 19.72
N LEU A 403 8.06 -19.81 18.86
CA LEU A 403 6.73 -19.35 19.22
C LEU A 403 5.87 -20.53 19.67
N GLN A 404 5.83 -21.64 18.92
CA GLN A 404 5.11 -22.85 19.32
C GLN A 404 5.58 -23.38 20.69
N ALA A 405 6.89 -23.38 20.96
CA ALA A 405 7.44 -23.92 22.19
C ALA A 405 7.11 -23.07 23.43
N GLN A 406 6.96 -21.75 23.26
CA GLN A 406 6.80 -20.80 24.36
C GLN A 406 5.36 -20.27 24.51
N TRP A 407 4.55 -20.37 23.46
CA TRP A 407 3.19 -19.85 23.46
C TRP A 407 2.29 -20.69 24.35
N ARG A 408 1.59 -20.03 25.27
CA ARG A 408 0.56 -20.66 26.11
C ARG A 408 -0.78 -20.43 25.44
N PRO A 409 -1.49 -21.49 25.00
CA PRO A 409 -2.81 -21.34 24.39
C PRO A 409 -3.76 -20.51 25.26
N VAL A 410 -4.31 -19.46 24.68
CA VAL A 410 -5.30 -18.58 25.34
C VAL A 410 -6.71 -18.91 24.88
N LEU A 411 -6.85 -19.34 23.63
CA LEU A 411 -8.12 -19.68 23.01
C LEU A 411 -8.25 -21.20 23.03
N ALA A 412 -9.23 -21.71 23.77
CA ALA A 412 -9.49 -23.13 23.98
C ALA A 412 -10.96 -23.46 23.78
#